data_AF-A0A8J5FMJ6-F1
#
_entry.id   AF-A0A8J5FMJ6-F1
#
_cell.length_a   1.000
_cell.length_b   1.000
_cell.length_c   1.000
_cell.angle_alpha   90.00
_cell.angle_beta   90.00
_cell.angle_gamma   90.00
#
_symmetry.space_group_name_H-M   'P 1'
#
loop_
_entity.id
_entity.type
_entity.pdbx_description
1 polymer ?
#
loop_
_entity_poly.entity_id
_entity_poly.type
_entity_poly.pdbx_seq_one_letter_code
_entity_poly.pdbx_strand_id
1 'polypeptide(L)'
;MNKFVENDVPREITNDIKGVIKGVWPTWKKVPNDIKDLLWENFKLRYNWDNFTDREMKKVWNENSSERYRASIHLAKKAALSSAQEDLGRKPDILDMIGRGPDWMEANIWNDLVKIHWNKEDHKIKCEIARKNKMTAKDGSTTKYTGGSISFGAHHERMKKDLGRDVDEFEVFERMHKRKQGTGEFVDNKSARVSSTRPSFNLKSWCDVVGEPCKGRVYGFGRNQHFRRSYNGSSNEMYSHEKNKELSQEIEDMRVISKRMEEEITESKNKLELVIKENRQREEQLIKEGRQREENLKEMVRKMIQEAGYTNHLYPGGSGPRERHDKRNKD
;
A
#
# COMPACT_ATOMS: atom_id res chain seq x y z
N MET A 1 11.71 -13.80 2.90
CA MET A 1 10.44 -13.31 3.44
C MET A 1 10.81 -12.03 4.14
N ASN A 2 10.20 -10.92 3.76
CA ASN A 2 10.55 -9.65 4.38
C ASN A 2 9.99 -9.69 5.80
N LYS A 3 10.85 -9.75 6.81
CA LYS A 3 10.46 -9.82 8.22
C LYS A 3 10.86 -8.52 8.89
N PHE A 4 10.01 -8.01 9.77
CA PHE A 4 10.39 -6.93 10.66
C PHE A 4 11.51 -7.41 11.59
N VAL A 5 12.49 -6.54 11.83
CA VAL A 5 13.65 -6.83 12.68
C VAL A 5 13.25 -6.84 14.15
N GLU A 6 12.37 -5.91 14.53
CA GLU A 6 11.79 -5.80 15.86
C GLU A 6 10.71 -6.86 16.08
N ASN A 7 10.77 -7.58 17.20
CA ASN A 7 9.88 -8.70 17.49
C ASN A 7 8.47 -8.27 17.92
N ASP A 8 8.30 -7.02 18.35
CA ASP A 8 7.01 -6.50 18.84
C ASP A 8 6.07 -6.18 17.68
N VAL A 9 6.60 -5.68 16.56
CA VAL A 9 5.79 -5.33 15.37
C VAL A 9 4.95 -6.52 14.88
N PRO A 10 5.52 -7.71 14.67
CA PRO A 10 4.73 -8.86 14.27
C PRO A 10 3.74 -9.37 15.33
N ARG A 11 3.97 -9.09 16.62
CA ARG A 11 3.07 -9.47 17.72
C ARG A 11 1.84 -8.57 17.71
N GLU A 12 2.04 -7.26 17.56
CA GLU A 12 0.97 -6.28 17.43
C GLU A 12 0.08 -6.56 16.21
N ILE A 13 0.68 -6.82 15.05
CA ILE A 13 -0.06 -7.27 13.86
C ILE A 13 -0.93 -8.50 14.16
N THR A 14 -0.43 -9.45 14.96
CA THR A 14 -1.19 -10.64 15.32
C THR A 14 -2.39 -10.29 16.20
N ASN A 15 -2.22 -9.38 17.16
CA ASN A 15 -3.29 -8.92 18.04
C ASN A 15 -4.38 -8.20 17.24
N ASP A 16 -4.01 -7.30 16.33
CA ASP A 16 -4.97 -6.58 15.49
C ASP A 16 -5.78 -7.54 14.62
N ILE A 17 -5.10 -8.49 13.97
CA ILE A 17 -5.76 -9.51 13.15
C ILE A 17 -6.77 -10.28 13.99
N LYS A 18 -6.39 -10.74 15.19
CA LYS A 18 -7.31 -11.47 16.08
C LYS A 18 -8.51 -10.62 16.50
N GLY A 19 -8.33 -9.31 16.73
CA GLY A 19 -9.42 -8.41 17.10
C GLY A 19 -10.43 -8.12 15.99
N VAL A 20 -10.07 -8.34 14.73
CA VAL A 20 -10.89 -7.96 13.56
C VAL A 20 -11.45 -9.16 12.79
N ILE A 21 -10.99 -10.39 13.05
CA ILE A 21 -11.55 -11.58 12.37
C ILE A 21 -12.99 -11.81 12.82
N LYS A 22 -13.93 -11.39 11.98
CA LYS A 22 -15.38 -11.55 12.17
C LYS A 22 -16.06 -12.29 11.02
N GLY A 23 -15.29 -12.83 10.08
CA GLY A 23 -15.83 -13.54 8.92
C GLY A 23 -15.24 -14.93 8.72
N VAL A 24 -15.97 -15.76 7.98
CA VAL A 24 -15.60 -17.13 7.60
C VAL A 24 -14.54 -17.09 6.49
N TRP A 25 -13.33 -16.64 6.82
CA TRP A 25 -12.23 -16.46 5.86
C TRP A 25 -11.18 -17.57 6.02
N PRO A 26 -11.12 -18.58 5.13
CA PRO A 26 -10.21 -19.70 5.33
C PRO A 26 -8.73 -19.35 5.14
N THR A 27 -8.43 -18.20 4.51
CA THR A 27 -7.07 -17.71 4.24
C THR A 27 -7.04 -16.19 4.24
N TRP A 28 -5.86 -15.59 4.50
CA TRP A 28 -5.65 -14.13 4.42
C TRP A 28 -6.09 -13.52 3.07
N LYS A 29 -5.93 -14.27 1.98
CA LYS A 29 -6.38 -13.84 0.64
C LYS A 29 -7.89 -13.62 0.56
N LYS A 30 -8.67 -14.37 1.35
CA LYS A 30 -10.13 -14.28 1.41
C LYS A 30 -10.64 -13.23 2.39
N VAL A 31 -9.76 -12.63 3.19
CA VAL A 31 -10.09 -11.47 4.01
C VAL A 31 -10.42 -10.30 3.07
N PRO A 32 -11.56 -9.63 3.24
CA PRO A 32 -11.97 -8.46 2.47
C PRO A 32 -10.93 -7.33 2.48
N ASN A 33 -10.90 -6.52 1.43
CA ASN A 33 -9.89 -5.47 1.29
C ASN A 33 -10.13 -4.29 2.24
N ASP A 34 -11.38 -3.93 2.50
CA ASP A 34 -11.78 -2.96 3.52
C ASP A 34 -11.24 -3.32 4.90
N ILE A 35 -11.30 -4.60 5.27
CA ILE A 35 -10.73 -5.10 6.53
C ILE A 35 -9.20 -5.00 6.53
N LYS A 36 -8.54 -5.32 5.41
CA LYS A 36 -7.08 -5.16 5.29
C LYS A 36 -6.68 -3.70 5.33
N ASP A 37 -7.43 -2.81 4.69
CA ASP A 37 -7.17 -1.38 4.69
C ASP A 37 -7.36 -0.81 6.10
N LEU A 38 -8.40 -1.22 6.84
CA LEU A 38 -8.55 -0.86 8.26
C LEU A 38 -7.34 -1.30 9.11
N LEU A 39 -6.90 -2.55 8.96
CA LEU A 39 -5.72 -3.06 9.67
C LEU A 39 -4.44 -2.32 9.26
N TRP A 40 -4.36 -1.85 8.01
CA TRP A 40 -3.24 -1.05 7.51
C TRP A 40 -3.24 0.37 8.09
N GLU A 41 -4.41 1.02 8.19
CA GLU A 41 -4.54 2.32 8.86
C GLU A 41 -4.15 2.22 10.34
N ASN A 42 -4.62 1.19 11.05
CA ASN A 42 -4.23 0.93 12.44
C ASN A 42 -2.73 0.65 12.62
N PHE A 43 -2.08 0.14 11.59
CA PHE A 43 -0.63 -0.05 11.59
C PHE A 43 0.11 1.28 11.42
N LYS A 44 -0.34 2.15 10.50
CA LYS A 44 0.20 3.51 10.30
C LYS A 44 0.10 4.39 11.55
N LEU A 45 -0.91 4.18 12.40
CA LEU A 45 -1.04 4.94 13.65
C LEU A 45 0.06 4.62 14.69
N ARG A 46 0.70 3.45 14.61
CA ARG A 46 1.72 3.00 15.57
C ARG A 46 3.15 3.13 15.05
N TYR A 47 3.33 3.08 13.74
CA TYR A 47 4.66 3.00 13.13
C TYR A 47 4.81 4.06 12.06
N ASN A 48 6.00 4.66 12.00
CA ASN A 48 6.35 5.68 11.02
C ASN A 48 7.47 5.18 10.10
N TRP A 49 7.46 5.61 8.86
CA TRP A 49 8.47 5.34 7.84
C TRP A 49 8.49 6.50 6.83
N ASP A 50 9.46 6.48 5.91
CA ASP A 50 9.54 7.45 4.83
C ASP A 50 8.45 7.21 3.77
N ASN A 51 7.68 8.25 3.42
CA ASN A 51 6.63 8.21 2.40
C ASN A 51 7.09 7.61 1.06
N PHE A 52 8.35 7.80 0.67
CA PHE A 52 8.89 7.20 -0.56
C PHE A 52 8.90 5.66 -0.53
N THR A 53 8.87 5.07 0.67
CA THR A 53 8.85 3.62 0.91
C THR A 53 7.47 3.06 1.25
N ASP A 54 6.41 3.88 1.24
CA ASP A 54 5.07 3.47 1.71
C ASP A 54 4.54 2.22 1.00
N ARG A 55 4.67 2.17 -0.33
CA ARG A 55 4.26 1.00 -1.14
C ARG A 55 5.04 -0.26 -0.75
N GLU A 56 6.32 -0.13 -0.43
CA GLU A 56 7.15 -1.25 0.01
C GLU A 56 6.76 -1.68 1.42
N MET A 57 6.50 -0.72 2.31
CA MET A 57 6.04 -1.02 3.66
C MET A 57 4.68 -1.73 3.64
N LYS A 58 3.70 -1.25 2.87
CA LYS A 58 2.39 -1.91 2.71
C LYS A 58 2.55 -3.35 2.22
N LYS A 59 3.51 -3.60 1.33
CA LYS A 59 3.85 -4.94 0.86
C LYS A 59 4.45 -5.81 1.96
N VAL A 60 5.44 -5.31 2.70
CA VAL A 60 6.08 -6.03 3.82
C VAL A 60 5.05 -6.35 4.89
N TRP A 61 4.25 -5.36 5.29
CA TRP A 61 3.16 -5.53 6.22
C TRP A 61 2.18 -6.61 5.77
N ASN A 62 1.70 -6.55 4.52
CA ASN A 62 0.75 -7.53 4.01
C ASN A 62 1.33 -8.96 3.95
N GLU A 63 2.62 -9.10 3.63
CA GLU A 63 3.33 -10.39 3.69
C GLU A 63 3.39 -10.94 5.13
N ASN A 64 3.67 -10.10 6.12
CA ASN A 64 3.71 -10.47 7.53
C ASN A 64 2.31 -10.79 8.06
N SER A 65 1.31 -9.98 7.76
CA SER A 65 -0.10 -10.21 8.14
C SER A 65 -0.60 -11.55 7.61
N SER A 66 -0.30 -11.88 6.35
CA SER A 66 -0.60 -13.19 5.77
C SER A 66 0.06 -14.35 6.52
N GLU A 67 1.33 -14.21 6.90
CA GLU A 67 2.05 -15.21 7.68
C GLU A 67 1.45 -15.39 9.08
N ARG A 68 1.18 -14.28 9.77
CA ARG A 68 0.62 -14.25 11.13
C ARG A 68 -0.80 -14.81 11.18
N TYR A 69 -1.62 -14.47 10.20
CA TYR A 69 -2.96 -15.06 10.02
C TYR A 69 -2.87 -16.58 9.91
N ARG A 70 -2.04 -17.07 8.99
CA ARG A 70 -1.84 -18.51 8.77
C ARG A 70 -1.32 -19.22 10.01
N ALA A 71 -0.35 -18.61 10.71
CA ALA A 71 0.23 -19.15 11.94
C ALA A 71 -0.82 -19.23 13.07
N SER A 72 -1.61 -18.18 13.27
CA SER A 72 -2.66 -18.14 14.30
C SER A 72 -3.72 -19.21 14.09
N ILE A 73 -4.20 -19.37 12.85
CA ILE A 73 -5.15 -20.44 12.49
C ILE A 73 -4.53 -21.82 12.69
N HIS A 74 -3.26 -22.02 12.32
CA HIS A 74 -2.58 -23.29 12.52
C HIS A 74 -2.47 -23.67 14.00
N LEU A 75 -2.10 -22.72 14.86
CA LEU A 75 -2.00 -22.93 16.30
C LEU A 75 -3.38 -23.23 16.91
N ALA A 76 -4.42 -22.49 16.50
CA ALA A 76 -5.79 -22.75 16.93
C ALA A 76 -6.25 -24.16 16.54
N LYS A 77 -6.01 -24.60 15.30
CA LYS A 77 -6.34 -25.97 14.85
C LYS A 77 -5.60 -27.02 15.67
N LYS A 78 -4.32 -26.79 15.94
CA LYS A 78 -3.50 -27.71 16.74
C LYS A 78 -4.08 -27.84 18.15
N ALA A 79 -4.41 -26.73 18.81
CA ALA A 79 -5.02 -26.72 20.14
C ALA A 79 -6.39 -27.42 20.15
N ALA A 80 -7.24 -27.14 19.16
CA ALA A 80 -8.56 -27.76 19.02
C ALA A 80 -8.46 -29.29 18.86
N LEU A 81 -7.53 -29.77 18.03
CA LEU A 81 -7.29 -31.21 17.84
C LEU A 81 -6.69 -31.85 19.09
N SER A 82 -5.75 -31.19 19.79
CA SER A 82 -5.21 -31.69 21.05
C SER A 82 -6.31 -31.85 22.10
N SER A 83 -7.16 -30.84 22.27
CA SER A 83 -8.33 -30.91 23.16
C SER A 83 -9.30 -32.03 22.75
N ALA A 84 -9.57 -32.19 21.45
CA ALA A 84 -10.41 -33.29 20.97
C ALA A 84 -9.81 -34.66 21.25
N GLN A 85 -8.49 -34.81 21.11
CA GLN A 85 -7.79 -36.06 21.38
C GLN A 85 -7.88 -36.45 22.86
N GLU A 86 -7.70 -35.48 23.77
CA GLU A 86 -7.80 -35.68 25.21
C GLU A 86 -9.20 -36.16 25.60
N ASP A 87 -10.26 -35.54 25.08
CA ASP A 87 -11.64 -35.91 25.40
C ASP A 87 -12.08 -37.25 24.77
N LEU A 88 -11.61 -37.55 23.56
CA LEU A 88 -12.07 -38.71 22.79
C LEU A 88 -11.22 -39.97 23.00
N GLY A 89 -10.01 -39.84 23.52
CA GLY A 89 -9.06 -40.96 23.67
C GLY A 89 -8.61 -41.61 22.35
N ARG A 90 -8.93 -40.99 21.20
CA ARG A 90 -8.56 -41.45 19.85
C ARG A 90 -7.94 -40.33 19.04
N LYS A 91 -7.33 -40.69 17.91
CA LYS A 91 -6.89 -39.70 16.93
C LYS A 91 -8.10 -38.88 16.44
N PRO A 92 -8.07 -37.54 16.56
CA PRO A 92 -9.17 -36.68 16.16
C PRO A 92 -9.20 -36.49 14.63
N ASP A 93 -10.39 -36.35 14.07
CA ASP A 93 -10.63 -35.88 12.70
C ASP A 93 -10.93 -34.36 12.71
N ILE A 94 -10.95 -33.76 11.52
CA ILE A 94 -11.18 -32.33 11.31
C ILE A 94 -12.50 -31.86 11.91
N LEU A 95 -13.56 -32.67 11.83
CA LEU A 95 -14.87 -32.33 12.38
C LEU A 95 -14.87 -32.30 13.93
N ASP A 96 -13.96 -33.02 14.57
CA ASP A 96 -13.85 -33.03 16.04
C ASP A 96 -13.36 -31.67 16.60
N MET A 97 -12.92 -30.75 15.74
CA MET A 97 -12.60 -29.37 16.12
C MET A 97 -13.83 -28.50 16.38
N ILE A 98 -15.03 -28.92 15.99
CA ILE A 98 -16.26 -28.14 16.20
C ILE A 98 -16.47 -27.92 17.70
N GLY A 99 -16.76 -26.68 18.09
CA GLY A 99 -16.94 -26.28 19.49
C GLY A 99 -15.63 -26.12 20.28
N ARG A 100 -14.47 -26.37 19.66
CA ARG A 100 -13.14 -26.27 20.28
C ARG A 100 -12.31 -25.13 19.67
N GLY A 101 -13.00 -24.08 19.24
CA GLY A 101 -12.37 -22.90 18.64
C GLY A 101 -11.58 -22.09 19.65
N PRO A 102 -10.71 -21.19 19.19
CA PRO A 102 -9.95 -20.32 20.07
C PRO A 102 -10.82 -19.17 20.62
N ASP A 103 -10.48 -18.65 21.81
CA ASP A 103 -11.24 -17.58 22.49
C ASP A 103 -11.39 -16.29 21.68
N TRP A 104 -10.44 -16.00 20.79
CA TRP A 104 -10.45 -14.80 19.96
C TRP A 104 -11.31 -14.92 18.69
N MET A 105 -11.94 -16.07 18.43
CA MET A 105 -12.83 -16.29 17.29
C MET A 105 -14.19 -16.78 17.78
N GLU A 106 -15.26 -16.15 17.29
CA GLU A 106 -16.61 -16.61 17.62
C GLU A 106 -16.84 -18.07 17.19
N ALA A 107 -17.55 -18.82 18.03
CA ALA A 107 -17.73 -20.26 17.85
C ALA A 107 -18.44 -20.62 16.52
N ASN A 108 -19.43 -19.82 16.10
CA ASN A 108 -20.10 -19.95 14.81
C ASN A 108 -19.11 -19.84 13.63
N ILE A 109 -18.26 -18.81 13.62
CA ILE A 109 -17.25 -18.58 12.57
C ILE A 109 -16.27 -19.75 12.51
N TRP A 110 -15.77 -20.20 13.67
CA TRP A 110 -14.87 -21.34 13.75
C TRP A 110 -15.53 -22.61 13.19
N ASN A 111 -16.75 -22.91 13.64
CA ASN A 111 -17.49 -24.10 13.22
C ASN A 111 -17.78 -24.07 11.71
N ASP A 112 -18.11 -22.91 11.15
CA ASP A 112 -18.32 -22.74 9.72
C ASP A 112 -17.03 -22.90 8.93
N LEU A 113 -15.89 -22.40 9.43
CA LEU A 113 -14.58 -22.65 8.81
C LEU A 113 -14.26 -24.14 8.75
N VAL A 114 -14.54 -24.88 9.84
CA VAL A 114 -14.35 -26.33 9.89
C VAL A 114 -15.22 -27.03 8.85
N LYS A 115 -16.54 -26.76 8.87
CA LYS A 115 -17.54 -27.42 8.02
C LYS A 115 -17.41 -27.05 6.54
N ILE A 116 -17.35 -25.76 6.24
CA ILE A 116 -17.45 -25.23 4.87
C ILE A 116 -16.12 -25.30 4.13
N HIS A 117 -14.99 -25.22 4.85
CA HIS A 117 -13.68 -25.09 4.20
C HIS A 117 -12.69 -26.20 4.53
N TRP A 118 -12.47 -26.52 5.81
CA TRP A 118 -11.35 -27.40 6.19
C TRP A 118 -11.66 -28.89 6.06
N ASN A 119 -12.93 -29.30 6.20
CA ASN A 119 -13.34 -30.69 6.02
C ASN A 119 -13.49 -31.12 4.55
N LYS A 120 -13.43 -30.18 3.60
CA LYS A 120 -13.54 -30.49 2.16
C LYS A 120 -12.43 -31.44 1.71
N GLU A 121 -12.78 -32.41 0.87
CA GLU A 121 -11.83 -33.41 0.36
C GLU A 121 -10.67 -32.76 -0.40
N ASP A 122 -10.96 -31.78 -1.27
CA ASP A 122 -9.94 -30.97 -1.95
C ASP A 122 -8.90 -30.36 -1.00
N HIS A 123 -9.35 -29.93 0.19
CA HIS A 123 -8.48 -29.36 1.19
C HIS A 123 -7.62 -30.45 1.85
N LYS A 124 -8.20 -31.62 2.17
CA LYS A 124 -7.48 -32.79 2.69
C LYS A 124 -6.40 -33.27 1.71
N ILE A 125 -6.76 -33.43 0.42
CA ILE A 125 -5.83 -33.81 -0.66
C ILE A 125 -4.67 -32.82 -0.77
N LYS A 126 -4.95 -31.52 -0.81
CA LYS A 126 -3.90 -30.48 -0.87
C LYS A 126 -2.96 -30.53 0.33
N CYS A 127 -3.50 -30.75 1.53
CA CYS A 127 -2.71 -30.90 2.74
C CYS A 127 -1.80 -32.13 2.67
N GLU A 128 -2.32 -33.26 2.19
CA GLU A 128 -1.58 -34.51 2.09
C GLU A 128 -0.48 -34.42 1.02
N ILE A 129 -0.75 -33.81 -0.14
CA ILE A 129 0.27 -33.52 -1.16
C ILE A 129 1.36 -32.61 -0.57
N ALA A 130 0.98 -31.54 0.13
CA ALA A 130 1.94 -30.64 0.76
C ALA A 130 2.78 -31.34 1.84
N ARG A 131 2.18 -32.26 2.59
CA ARG A 131 2.88 -33.10 3.59
C ARG A 131 3.87 -34.04 2.92
N LYS A 132 3.44 -34.79 1.90
CA LYS A 132 4.30 -35.68 1.11
C LYS A 132 5.48 -34.91 0.52
N ASN A 133 5.22 -33.77 -0.11
CA ASN A 133 6.27 -32.91 -0.69
C ASN A 133 7.29 -32.40 0.33
N LYS A 134 6.89 -32.19 1.59
CA LYS A 134 7.81 -31.81 2.68
C LYS A 134 8.63 -32.99 3.21
N MET A 135 8.08 -34.20 3.16
CA MET A 135 8.73 -35.42 3.64
C MET A 135 9.59 -36.12 2.57
N THR A 136 9.49 -35.71 1.30
CA THR A 136 10.35 -36.23 0.24
C THR A 136 11.79 -35.77 0.45
N ALA A 137 12.69 -36.72 0.66
CA ALA A 137 14.13 -36.45 0.67
C ALA A 137 14.58 -35.99 -0.72
N LYS A 138 15.29 -34.86 -0.76
CA LYS A 138 15.94 -34.36 -1.97
C LYS A 138 17.41 -34.13 -1.64
N ASP A 139 18.30 -34.62 -2.49
CA ASP A 139 19.75 -34.55 -2.25
C ASP A 139 20.17 -35.26 -0.95
N GLY A 140 19.55 -36.41 -0.66
CA GLY A 140 19.86 -37.25 0.50
C GLY A 140 19.18 -36.84 1.82
N SER A 141 18.43 -35.73 1.84
CA SER A 141 17.80 -35.24 3.08
C SER A 141 16.46 -34.56 2.87
N THR A 142 15.58 -34.66 3.87
CA THR A 142 14.35 -33.87 3.96
C THR A 142 14.60 -32.45 4.47
N THR A 143 15.71 -32.26 5.21
CA THR A 143 16.09 -30.98 5.82
C THR A 143 17.28 -30.40 5.10
N LYS A 144 17.08 -29.21 4.52
CA LYS A 144 18.13 -28.48 3.79
C LYS A 144 18.75 -27.34 4.60
N TYR A 145 18.31 -27.15 5.84
CA TYR A 145 18.62 -25.97 6.64
C TYR A 145 18.42 -26.25 8.14
N THR A 146 19.38 -25.87 8.99
CA THR A 146 19.36 -26.06 10.45
C THR A 146 19.14 -24.77 11.24
N GLY A 147 19.20 -23.61 10.59
CA GLY A 147 19.06 -22.30 11.25
C GLY A 147 17.64 -21.96 11.74
N GLY A 148 16.68 -22.89 11.61
CA GLY A 148 15.30 -22.73 12.08
C GLY A 148 14.45 -21.77 11.24
N SER A 149 13.63 -20.94 11.91
CA SER A 149 12.73 -19.98 11.24
C SER A 149 13.34 -18.59 11.03
N ILE A 150 14.61 -18.42 11.38
CA ILE A 150 15.38 -17.18 11.26
C ILE A 150 15.92 -17.11 9.82
N SER A 151 15.94 -15.93 9.21
CA SER A 151 16.47 -15.76 7.86
C SER A 151 18.00 -15.80 7.86
N PHE A 152 18.59 -16.09 6.69
CA PHE A 152 20.05 -16.00 6.48
C PHE A 152 20.61 -14.64 6.95
N GLY A 153 20.04 -13.53 6.47
CA GLY A 153 20.50 -12.19 6.83
C GLY A 153 20.33 -11.88 8.32
N ALA A 154 19.26 -12.34 8.97
CA ALA A 154 19.11 -12.16 10.41
C ALA A 154 20.13 -13.00 11.21
N HIS A 155 20.51 -14.18 10.72
CA HIS A 155 21.63 -14.95 11.31
C HIS A 155 22.97 -14.25 11.09
N HIS A 156 23.21 -13.70 9.90
CA HIS A 156 24.42 -12.93 9.59
C HIS A 156 24.57 -11.73 10.54
N GLU A 157 23.54 -10.89 10.69
CA GLU A 157 23.55 -9.75 11.61
C GLU A 157 23.75 -10.15 13.07
N ARG A 158 23.16 -11.28 13.50
CA ARG A 158 23.38 -11.82 14.85
C ARG A 158 24.82 -12.28 15.04
N MET A 159 25.37 -13.03 14.09
CA MET A 159 26.76 -13.48 14.15
C MET A 159 27.74 -12.32 14.15
N LYS A 160 27.48 -11.28 13.34
CA LYS A 160 28.28 -10.05 13.32
C LYS A 160 28.31 -9.35 14.68
N LYS A 161 27.16 -9.28 15.37
CA LYS A 161 27.07 -8.74 16.72
C LYS A 161 27.77 -9.62 17.75
N ASP A 162 27.53 -10.93 17.70
CA ASP A 162 28.07 -11.89 18.67
C ASP A 162 29.60 -12.02 18.58
N LEU A 163 30.16 -11.91 17.36
CA LEU A 163 31.60 -12.04 17.12
C LEU A 163 32.35 -10.70 17.11
N GLY A 164 31.64 -9.57 17.06
CA GLY A 164 32.23 -8.23 17.02
C GLY A 164 33.08 -7.95 15.78
N ARG A 165 32.96 -8.76 14.72
CA ARG A 165 33.67 -8.64 13.45
C ARG A 165 32.73 -8.86 12.28
N ASP A 166 33.15 -8.46 11.08
CA ASP A 166 32.44 -8.85 9.87
C ASP A 166 32.52 -10.37 9.69
N VAL A 167 31.41 -10.95 9.25
CA VAL A 167 31.25 -12.40 9.12
C VAL A 167 31.07 -12.73 7.65
N ASP A 168 31.87 -13.66 7.16
CA ASP A 168 31.79 -14.07 5.77
C ASP A 168 30.48 -14.84 5.51
N GLU A 169 29.89 -14.66 4.32
CA GLU A 169 28.63 -15.33 3.98
C GLU A 169 28.78 -16.86 3.98
N PHE A 170 29.97 -17.38 3.67
CA PHE A 170 30.23 -18.82 3.74
C PHE A 170 30.23 -19.33 5.19
N GLU A 171 30.78 -18.57 6.13
CA GLU A 171 30.76 -18.91 7.56
C GLU A 171 29.31 -19.03 8.09
N VAL A 172 28.44 -18.10 7.70
CA VAL A 172 27.02 -18.17 8.03
C VAL A 172 26.36 -19.37 7.34
N PHE A 173 26.69 -19.63 6.07
CA PHE A 173 26.18 -20.79 5.33
C PHE A 173 26.51 -22.10 6.05
N GLU A 174 27.77 -22.32 6.42
CA GLU A 174 28.20 -23.54 7.12
C GLU A 174 27.46 -23.72 8.45
N ARG A 175 27.33 -22.65 9.23
CA ARG A 175 26.56 -22.67 10.50
C ARG A 175 25.13 -23.18 10.31
N MET A 176 24.51 -22.83 9.19
CA MET A 176 23.09 -23.13 8.92
C MET A 176 22.85 -24.36 8.06
N HIS A 177 23.89 -24.95 7.48
CA HIS A 177 23.78 -26.16 6.65
C HIS A 177 24.54 -27.35 7.22
N LYS A 178 25.25 -27.16 8.34
CA LYS A 178 25.78 -28.23 9.17
C LYS A 178 24.91 -28.45 10.41
N ARG A 179 24.95 -29.67 10.95
CA ARG A 179 24.38 -30.00 12.25
C ARG A 179 25.21 -29.33 13.37
N LYS A 180 24.67 -29.34 14.59
CA LYS A 180 25.35 -28.81 15.80
C LYS A 180 25.90 -27.38 15.62
N GLN A 181 25.12 -26.52 14.95
CA GLN A 181 25.46 -25.10 14.72
C GLN A 181 26.79 -24.87 13.99
N GLY A 182 27.09 -25.65 12.96
CA GLY A 182 28.30 -25.44 12.14
C GLY A 182 29.44 -26.44 12.38
N THR A 183 29.39 -27.20 13.47
CA THR A 183 30.48 -28.12 13.85
C THR A 183 30.25 -29.57 13.43
N GLY A 184 29.02 -29.91 13.02
CA GLY A 184 28.67 -31.25 12.59
C GLY A 184 28.76 -31.45 11.08
N GLU A 185 28.26 -32.61 10.64
CA GLU A 185 28.13 -32.94 9.22
C GLU A 185 27.09 -32.06 8.52
N PHE A 186 27.24 -31.93 7.20
CA PHE A 186 26.24 -31.28 6.35
C PHE A 186 24.90 -32.01 6.38
N VAL A 187 23.81 -31.24 6.35
CA VAL A 187 22.46 -31.81 6.42
C VAL A 187 21.95 -32.36 5.11
N ASP A 188 22.56 -32.00 3.99
CA ASP A 188 22.26 -32.57 2.68
C ASP A 188 23.51 -32.66 1.80
N ASN A 189 23.44 -33.52 0.79
CA ASN A 189 24.57 -33.79 -0.11
C ASN A 189 24.93 -32.58 -0.97
N LYS A 190 23.97 -31.68 -1.20
CA LYS A 190 24.18 -30.48 -2.01
C LYS A 190 25.05 -29.46 -1.28
N SER A 191 24.81 -29.26 0.01
CA SER A 191 25.63 -28.43 0.87
C SER A 191 27.06 -28.96 0.99
N ALA A 192 27.21 -30.27 1.16
CA ALA A 192 28.53 -30.92 1.21
C ALA A 192 29.34 -30.67 -0.08
N ARG A 193 28.74 -30.92 -1.24
CA ARG A 193 29.37 -30.68 -2.55
C ARG A 193 29.87 -29.25 -2.72
N VAL A 194 29.08 -28.27 -2.30
CA VAL A 194 29.43 -26.85 -2.44
C VAL A 194 30.59 -26.48 -1.54
N SER A 195 30.59 -26.94 -0.28
CA SER A 195 31.69 -26.65 0.64
C SER A 195 33.00 -27.30 0.19
N SER A 196 32.94 -28.55 -0.31
CA SER A 196 34.13 -29.25 -0.81
C SER A 196 34.76 -28.62 -2.06
N THR A 197 33.96 -27.94 -2.88
CA THR A 197 34.45 -27.32 -4.13
C THR A 197 34.84 -25.85 -3.95
N ARG A 198 34.38 -25.18 -2.89
CA ARG A 198 34.55 -23.73 -2.71
C ARG A 198 34.59 -23.31 -1.23
N PRO A 199 35.77 -23.00 -0.66
CA PRO A 199 35.87 -22.52 0.71
C PRO A 199 35.58 -21.02 0.88
N SER A 200 35.42 -20.25 -0.21
CA SER A 200 35.12 -18.81 -0.18
C SER A 200 33.92 -18.45 -1.06
N PHE A 201 33.15 -17.45 -0.65
CA PHE A 201 31.94 -17.07 -1.38
C PHE A 201 32.23 -16.38 -2.74
N ASN A 202 31.75 -16.98 -3.83
CA ASN A 202 31.67 -16.33 -5.15
C ASN A 202 30.38 -16.78 -5.83
N LEU A 203 29.53 -15.83 -6.22
CA LEU A 203 28.16 -16.10 -6.64
C LEU A 203 28.03 -16.87 -7.96
N LYS A 204 28.74 -16.44 -9.02
CA LYS A 204 28.65 -17.06 -10.36
C LYS A 204 28.93 -18.55 -10.27
N SER A 205 29.95 -18.81 -9.50
CA SER A 205 30.60 -20.09 -9.37
C SER A 205 29.94 -20.96 -8.28
N TRP A 206 29.19 -20.35 -7.36
CA TRP A 206 28.19 -21.03 -6.54
C TRP A 206 27.04 -21.57 -7.39
N CYS A 207 26.52 -20.75 -8.32
CA CYS A 207 25.44 -21.14 -9.23
C CYS A 207 25.83 -22.30 -10.14
N ASP A 208 27.09 -22.39 -10.57
CA ASP A 208 27.59 -23.54 -11.34
C ASP A 208 27.41 -24.88 -10.58
N VAL A 209 27.52 -24.87 -9.24
CA VAL A 209 27.42 -26.09 -8.42
C VAL A 209 25.97 -26.37 -7.99
N VAL A 210 25.20 -25.32 -7.67
CA VAL A 210 23.85 -25.44 -7.08
C VAL A 210 22.72 -25.25 -8.09
N GLY A 211 23.02 -24.80 -9.29
CA GLY A 211 22.05 -24.34 -10.28
C GLY A 211 21.71 -22.86 -10.12
N GLU A 212 21.10 -22.30 -11.16
CA GLU A 212 20.75 -20.89 -11.23
C GLU A 212 19.72 -20.45 -10.17
N PRO A 213 19.68 -19.15 -9.83
CA PRO A 213 18.70 -18.63 -8.89
C PRO A 213 17.27 -18.88 -9.37
N CYS A 214 16.42 -19.45 -8.51
CA CYS A 214 15.01 -19.69 -8.83
C CYS A 214 14.12 -18.76 -8.00
N LYS A 215 13.21 -18.01 -8.65
CA LYS A 215 12.29 -17.05 -7.99
C LYS A 215 13.02 -16.00 -7.13
N GLY A 216 14.19 -15.58 -7.61
CA GLY A 216 15.10 -14.65 -6.94
C GLY A 216 15.72 -15.20 -5.66
N ARG A 217 15.94 -16.52 -5.59
CA ARG A 217 16.56 -17.19 -4.44
C ARG A 217 17.71 -18.07 -4.89
N VAL A 218 18.86 -17.91 -4.25
CA VAL A 218 20.01 -18.80 -4.40
C VAL A 218 19.95 -19.84 -3.29
N TYR A 219 20.25 -21.09 -3.62
CA TYR A 219 20.34 -22.16 -2.63
C TYR A 219 21.39 -21.78 -1.56
N GLY A 220 21.04 -21.93 -0.28
CA GLY A 220 21.90 -21.55 0.83
C GLY A 220 21.66 -20.14 1.38
N PHE A 221 21.30 -19.18 0.53
CA PHE A 221 21.32 -17.75 0.89
C PHE A 221 19.96 -17.04 0.87
N GLY A 222 18.92 -17.67 0.31
CA GLY A 222 17.58 -17.09 0.27
C GLY A 222 17.49 -15.86 -0.64
N ARG A 223 16.72 -14.84 -0.22
CA ARG A 223 16.58 -13.56 -0.95
C ARG A 223 17.53 -12.53 -0.34
N ASN A 224 18.81 -12.58 -0.68
CA ASN A 224 19.78 -11.57 -0.23
C ASN A 224 19.91 -10.47 -1.31
N GLN A 225 20.03 -9.20 -0.87
CA GLN A 225 20.04 -8.01 -1.72
C GLN A 225 21.28 -7.96 -2.64
N HIS A 226 22.42 -8.50 -2.20
CA HIS A 226 23.61 -8.66 -3.03
C HIS A 226 23.32 -9.53 -4.28
N PHE A 227 22.45 -10.55 -4.15
CA PHE A 227 22.03 -11.41 -5.26
C PHE A 227 20.98 -10.80 -6.19
N ARG A 228 20.21 -9.81 -5.72
CA ARG A 228 19.29 -9.08 -6.59
C ARG A 228 20.01 -8.19 -7.59
N ARG A 229 21.13 -7.59 -7.18
CA ARG A 229 21.93 -6.72 -8.07
C ARG A 229 22.70 -7.50 -9.12
N SER A 230 23.21 -8.69 -8.78
CA SER A 230 24.11 -9.45 -9.66
C SER A 230 23.42 -10.38 -10.68
N TYR A 231 22.16 -10.77 -10.47
CA TYR A 231 21.41 -11.71 -11.35
C TYR A 231 20.14 -11.12 -11.97
N ASN A 232 20.03 -9.79 -12.00
CA ASN A 232 19.02 -9.14 -12.83
C ASN A 232 19.38 -9.16 -14.34
N GLY A 233 20.53 -9.75 -14.71
CA GLY A 233 20.85 -10.06 -16.09
C GLY A 233 20.25 -11.41 -16.52
N SER A 234 19.74 -11.46 -17.76
CA SER A 234 19.55 -12.66 -18.58
C SER A 234 18.15 -13.27 -18.80
N SER A 235 17.13 -13.15 -17.94
CA SER A 235 15.76 -13.62 -18.34
C SER A 235 14.70 -12.52 -18.38
N ASN A 236 14.94 -11.44 -17.64
CA ASN A 236 14.05 -10.29 -17.65
C ASN A 236 14.54 -9.19 -18.59
N GLU A 237 15.76 -9.23 -19.11
CA GLU A 237 16.29 -8.11 -19.91
C GLU A 237 15.61 -7.99 -21.28
N MET A 238 15.31 -9.06 -22.01
CA MET A 238 14.54 -8.92 -23.26
C MET A 238 13.12 -8.39 -23.00
N TYR A 239 12.44 -8.91 -21.99
CA TYR A 239 11.05 -8.51 -21.66
C TYR A 239 10.99 -7.14 -20.95
N SER A 240 12.01 -6.78 -20.18
CA SER A 240 12.15 -5.49 -19.51
C SER A 240 12.71 -4.43 -20.43
N HIS A 241 13.55 -4.75 -21.41
CA HIS A 241 14.09 -3.77 -22.36
C HIS A 241 13.03 -3.39 -23.39
N GLU A 242 12.21 -4.33 -23.86
CA GLU A 242 11.03 -4.03 -24.69
C GLU A 242 10.03 -3.18 -23.89
N LYS A 243 9.70 -3.58 -22.66
CA LYS A 243 8.76 -2.84 -21.81
C LYS A 243 9.30 -1.50 -21.31
N ASN A 244 10.62 -1.38 -21.07
CA ASN A 244 11.25 -0.11 -20.73
C ASN A 244 11.33 0.81 -21.96
N LYS A 245 11.48 0.26 -23.17
CA LYS A 245 11.42 1.02 -24.42
C LYS A 245 9.99 1.49 -24.70
N GLU A 246 8.99 0.62 -24.52
CA GLU A 246 7.57 0.99 -24.55
C GLU A 246 7.23 2.04 -23.50
N LEU A 247 7.70 1.88 -22.25
CA LEU A 247 7.49 2.86 -21.19
C LEU A 247 8.21 4.18 -21.46
N SER A 248 9.39 4.14 -22.07
CA SER A 248 10.12 5.36 -22.48
C SER A 248 9.41 6.06 -23.63
N GLN A 249 8.85 5.30 -24.57
CA GLN A 249 8.02 5.80 -25.66
C GLN A 249 6.74 6.43 -25.11
N GLU A 250 6.06 5.77 -24.17
CA GLU A 250 4.84 6.25 -23.53
C GLU A 250 5.10 7.52 -22.69
N ILE A 251 6.25 7.61 -22.00
CA ILE A 251 6.67 8.84 -21.30
C ILE A 251 6.90 9.98 -22.29
N GLU A 252 7.50 9.70 -23.44
CA GLU A 252 7.75 10.73 -24.45
C GLU A 252 6.45 11.17 -25.13
N ASP A 253 5.55 10.23 -25.45
CA ASP A 253 4.23 10.53 -25.98
C ASP A 253 3.40 11.34 -24.96
N MET A 254 3.48 11.00 -23.67
CA MET A 254 2.85 11.76 -22.58
C MET A 254 3.44 13.16 -22.42
N ARG A 255 4.74 13.36 -22.65
CA ARG A 255 5.36 14.70 -22.65
C ARG A 255 4.88 15.53 -23.83
N VAL A 256 4.77 14.93 -25.01
CA VAL A 256 4.22 15.59 -26.22
C VAL A 256 2.77 16.00 -25.99
N ILE A 257 1.94 15.11 -25.43
CA ILE A 257 0.54 15.41 -25.08
C ILE A 257 0.46 16.52 -24.03
N SER A 258 1.29 16.46 -22.98
CA SER A 258 1.30 17.48 -21.93
C SER A 258 1.67 18.86 -22.49
N LYS A 259 2.68 18.93 -23.36
CA LYS A 259 3.08 20.17 -24.02
C LYS A 259 1.97 20.74 -24.91
N ARG A 260 1.27 19.87 -25.67
CA ARG A 260 0.12 20.28 -26.49
C ARG A 260 -1.03 20.80 -25.63
N MET A 261 -1.29 20.15 -24.49
CA MET A 261 -2.32 20.59 -23.55
C MET A 261 -1.97 21.94 -22.91
N GLU A 262 -0.69 22.18 -22.59
CA GLU A 262 -0.21 23.49 -22.11
C GLU A 262 -0.35 24.58 -23.17
N GLU A 263 -0.08 24.29 -24.44
CA GLU A 263 -0.29 25.20 -25.57
C GLU A 263 -1.79 25.53 -25.73
N GLU A 264 -2.69 24.54 -25.66
CA GLU A 264 -4.14 24.74 -25.71
C GLU A 264 -4.68 25.55 -24.52
N ILE A 265 -4.15 25.32 -23.32
CA ILE A 265 -4.47 26.12 -22.13
C ILE A 265 -4.03 27.56 -22.32
N THR A 266 -2.84 27.77 -22.91
CA THR A 266 -2.29 29.10 -23.16
C THR A 266 -3.11 29.85 -24.22
N GLU A 267 -3.48 29.18 -25.30
CA GLU A 267 -4.34 29.75 -26.34
C GLU A 267 -5.74 30.09 -25.80
N SER A 268 -6.31 29.20 -24.98
CA SER A 268 -7.60 29.43 -24.33
C SER A 268 -7.54 30.62 -23.36
N LYS A 269 -6.45 30.76 -22.59
CA LYS A 269 -6.22 31.93 -21.73
C LYS A 269 -6.18 33.22 -22.53
N ASN A 270 -5.43 33.25 -23.64
CA ASN A 270 -5.32 34.43 -24.49
C ASN A 270 -6.67 34.83 -25.11
N LYS A 271 -7.47 33.86 -25.54
CA LYS A 271 -8.84 34.10 -26.03
C LYS A 271 -9.74 34.68 -24.94
N LEU A 272 -9.66 34.14 -23.72
CA LEU A 272 -10.45 34.63 -22.59
C LEU A 272 -10.08 36.07 -22.22
N GLU A 273 -8.79 36.39 -22.24
CA GLU A 273 -8.30 37.74 -21.96
C GLU A 273 -8.78 38.76 -22.99
N LEU A 274 -8.86 38.35 -24.26
CA LEU A 274 -9.43 39.18 -25.34
C LEU A 274 -10.91 39.47 -25.11
N VAL A 275 -11.69 38.45 -24.74
CA VAL A 275 -13.13 38.60 -24.41
C VAL A 275 -13.33 39.52 -23.21
N ILE A 276 -12.51 39.38 -22.17
CA ILE A 276 -12.56 40.27 -20.99
C ILE A 276 -12.31 41.72 -21.41
N LYS A 277 -11.33 41.95 -22.30
CA LYS A 277 -10.99 43.29 -22.80
C LYS A 277 -12.12 43.89 -23.63
N GLU A 278 -12.75 43.12 -24.51
CA GLU A 278 -13.90 43.57 -25.30
C GLU A 278 -15.10 43.90 -24.42
N ASN A 279 -15.39 43.07 -23.40
CA ASN A 279 -16.48 43.34 -22.47
C ASN A 279 -16.25 44.64 -21.69
N ARG A 280 -15.01 44.89 -21.22
CA ARG A 280 -14.66 46.14 -20.54
C ARG A 280 -14.89 47.35 -21.46
N GLN A 281 -14.51 47.26 -22.74
CA GLN A 281 -14.74 48.34 -23.71
C GLN A 281 -16.23 48.59 -23.96
N ARG A 282 -17.04 47.53 -24.07
CA ARG A 282 -18.50 47.65 -24.20
C ARG A 282 -19.13 48.32 -22.98
N GLU A 283 -18.72 47.94 -21.78
CA GLU A 283 -19.19 48.58 -20.54
C GLU A 283 -18.83 50.08 -20.50
N GLU A 284 -17.58 50.43 -20.82
CA GLU A 284 -17.15 51.82 -20.89
C GLU A 284 -17.96 52.64 -21.91
N GLN A 285 -18.29 52.03 -23.05
CA GLN A 285 -19.11 52.67 -24.08
C GLN A 285 -20.55 52.89 -23.60
N LEU A 286 -21.18 51.89 -22.98
CA LEU A 286 -22.51 52.01 -22.38
C LEU A 286 -22.56 53.11 -21.30
N ILE A 287 -21.52 53.22 -20.47
CA ILE A 287 -21.42 54.28 -19.45
C ILE A 287 -21.33 55.66 -20.11
N LYS A 288 -20.56 55.81 -21.19
CA LYS A 288 -20.48 57.08 -21.94
C LYS A 288 -21.82 57.46 -22.58
N GLU A 289 -22.49 56.51 -23.22
CA GLU A 289 -23.82 56.72 -23.81
C GLU A 289 -24.86 57.08 -22.76
N GLY A 290 -24.83 56.43 -21.60
CA GLY A 290 -25.68 56.76 -20.45
C GLY A 290 -25.48 58.21 -19.99
N ARG A 291 -24.22 58.64 -19.82
CA ARG A 291 -23.89 60.03 -19.47
C ARG A 291 -24.40 61.03 -20.50
N GLN A 292 -24.20 60.76 -21.80
CA GLN A 292 -24.66 61.65 -22.86
C GLN A 292 -26.19 61.78 -22.87
N ARG A 293 -26.93 60.67 -22.68
CA ARG A 293 -28.39 60.70 -22.58
C ARG A 293 -28.85 61.52 -21.37
N GLU A 294 -28.18 61.37 -20.23
CA GLU A 294 -28.47 62.14 -19.03
C GLU A 294 -28.22 63.64 -19.23
N GLU A 295 -27.12 64.02 -19.88
CA GLU A 295 -26.85 65.42 -20.23
C GLU A 295 -27.88 65.99 -21.19
N ASN A 296 -28.25 65.25 -22.24
CA ASN A 296 -29.29 65.66 -23.18
C ASN A 296 -30.65 65.86 -22.47
N LEU A 297 -31.00 64.97 -21.53
CA LEU A 297 -32.20 65.11 -20.70
C LEU A 297 -32.13 66.33 -19.79
N LYS A 298 -30.98 66.56 -19.13
CA LYS A 298 -30.75 67.76 -18.30
C LYS A 298 -30.88 69.03 -19.14
N GLU A 299 -30.38 69.04 -20.36
CA GLU A 299 -30.50 70.19 -21.26
C GLU A 299 -31.93 70.42 -21.73
N MET A 300 -32.67 69.36 -22.08
CA MET A 300 -34.08 69.44 -22.42
C MET A 300 -34.92 69.97 -21.26
N VAL A 301 -34.68 69.49 -20.03
CA VAL A 301 -35.32 70.01 -18.80
C VAL A 301 -34.97 71.48 -18.58
N ARG A 302 -33.71 71.90 -18.77
CA ARG A 302 -33.33 73.32 -18.70
C ARG A 302 -34.08 74.18 -19.72
N LYS A 303 -34.22 73.71 -20.96
CA LYS A 303 -34.99 74.40 -22.01
C LYS A 303 -36.47 74.49 -21.65
N MET A 304 -37.09 73.40 -21.20
CA MET A 304 -38.48 73.42 -20.72
C MET A 304 -38.69 74.36 -19.53
N ILE A 305 -37.74 74.44 -18.60
CA ILE A 305 -37.80 75.40 -17.48
C ILE A 305 -37.66 76.85 -17.99
N GLN A 306 -36.80 77.11 -18.97
CA GLN A 306 -36.68 78.43 -19.62
C GLN A 306 -37.94 78.81 -20.41
N GLU A 307 -38.57 77.86 -21.10
CA GLU A 307 -39.84 78.04 -21.83
C GLU A 307 -41.02 78.23 -20.86
N ALA A 308 -41.05 77.52 -19.73
CA ALA A 308 -42.03 77.72 -18.66
C ALA A 308 -41.79 79.04 -17.88
N GLY A 309 -40.58 79.59 -17.96
CA GLY A 309 -40.13 80.82 -17.30
C GLY A 309 -40.60 82.14 -17.92
N TYR A 310 -41.59 82.12 -18.83
CA TYR A 310 -42.32 83.31 -19.28
C TYR A 310 -43.84 83.11 -19.21
N THR A 311 -44.35 82.58 -18.11
CA THR A 311 -45.72 82.88 -17.66
C THR A 311 -45.75 83.16 -16.16
N ASN A 312 -45.15 84.29 -15.75
CA ASN A 312 -45.56 84.95 -14.51
C ASN A 312 -46.98 85.52 -14.73
N HIS A 313 -47.99 84.68 -14.55
CA HIS A 313 -49.34 85.13 -14.28
C HIS A 313 -49.52 85.21 -12.77
N LEU A 314 -49.61 86.45 -12.31
CA LEU A 314 -50.08 86.86 -11.00
C LEU A 314 -51.33 86.05 -10.61
N TYR A 315 -51.27 85.40 -9.46
CA TYR A 315 -52.47 85.09 -8.69
C TYR A 315 -52.45 85.91 -7.38
N PRO A 316 -53.52 86.67 -7.11
CA PRO A 316 -53.64 87.50 -5.92
C PRO A 316 -54.22 86.67 -4.75
N GLY A 317 -53.69 86.93 -3.55
CA GLY A 317 -54.44 86.81 -2.29
C GLY A 317 -54.63 85.42 -1.71
N GLY A 318 -54.13 85.22 -0.48
CA GLY A 318 -54.51 84.06 0.33
C GLY A 318 -53.64 83.84 1.56
N SER A 319 -53.83 84.70 2.56
CA SER A 319 -53.74 84.46 4.02
C SER A 319 -52.91 83.26 4.54
N GLY A 320 -51.92 83.53 5.41
CA GLY A 320 -51.26 82.52 6.26
C GLY A 320 -52.21 81.79 7.24
N PRO A 321 -51.74 80.88 8.14
CA PRO A 321 -50.46 81.02 8.85
C PRO A 321 -49.72 79.71 9.26
N ARG A 322 -48.55 79.96 9.87
CA ARG A 322 -47.86 79.22 10.96
C ARG A 322 -46.88 78.09 10.61
N GLU A 323 -45.62 78.47 10.81
CA GLU A 323 -44.51 77.65 11.27
C GLU A 323 -44.91 76.59 12.30
N ARG A 324 -44.47 75.36 12.08
CA ARG A 324 -43.92 74.54 13.17
C ARG A 324 -42.56 74.01 12.73
N HIS A 325 -41.54 74.51 13.41
CA HIS A 325 -40.28 73.82 13.58
C HIS A 325 -40.55 72.41 14.09
N ASP A 326 -39.94 71.39 13.46
CA ASP A 326 -39.36 70.33 14.27
C ASP A 326 -37.96 69.95 13.81
N LYS A 327 -37.12 69.81 14.82
CA LYS A 327 -35.69 69.56 14.78
C LYS A 327 -35.45 68.04 14.77
N ARG A 328 -34.22 67.66 14.40
CA ARG A 328 -33.52 66.41 14.79
C ARG A 328 -34.01 65.17 14.03
N ASN A 329 -33.19 64.19 13.66
CA ASN A 329 -31.85 63.75 14.09
C ASN A 329 -31.32 62.82 12.95
N LYS A 330 -30.08 62.94 12.49
CA LYS A 330 -29.01 61.94 12.73
C LYS A 330 -29.49 60.64 13.38
N ASP A 331 -29.51 59.56 12.61
CA ASP A 331 -28.44 58.54 12.66
C ASP A 331 -28.25 57.90 11.28
#